data_AF-A0A6B3G0H2-F1
#
_entry.id   AF-A0A6B3G0H2-F1
#
_cell.length_a   1.000
_cell.length_b   1.000
_cell.length_c   1.000
_cell.angle_alpha   90.00
_cell.angle_beta   90.00
_cell.angle_gamma   90.00
#
_symmetry.space_group_name_H-M   'P 1'
#
loop_
_entity.id
_entity.type
_entity.pdbx_description
1 polymer ?
#
loop_
_entity_poly.entity_id
_entity_poly.type
_entity_poly.pdbx_seq_one_letter_code
_entity_poly.pdbx_strand_id
1 'polypeptide(L)'
;ALGGTPLLSFAVVLCGFGLYEAVRQVMAYRSTGKIPRAAVAGAAASVLVPIAGALAALPLVDDSAENGTATVAAIQGNVPRLGLDFNAQRRAVLDNHARRTTQLAEEVKAGKEKQPDFVLWPENSSDLDPYLNADARQVIDDAVKAIGAPTVVGSVVEKGSDSLRNTLIEWDPDQGPVATYDKRHIQPFG
;
A
#
# COMPACT_ATOMS: atom_id res chain seq x y z
N ALA A 1 -5.86 12.99 10.67
CA ALA A 1 -6.06 14.38 11.14
C ALA A 1 -5.29 14.72 12.44
N LEU A 2 -5.51 14.08 13.61
CA LEU A 2 -4.98 14.64 14.89
C LEU A 2 -3.95 13.82 15.68
N GLY A 3 -3.86 12.49 15.51
CA GLY A 3 -2.92 11.69 16.31
C GLY A 3 -2.60 10.28 15.81
N GLY A 4 -2.98 9.97 14.57
CA GLY A 4 -2.68 8.68 13.92
C GLY A 4 -3.23 7.45 14.65
N THR A 5 -2.68 6.28 14.29
CA THR A 5 -3.00 5.01 14.94
C THR A 5 -2.66 4.97 16.44
N PRO A 6 -1.60 5.64 16.96
CA PRO A 6 -1.32 5.62 18.39
C PRO A 6 -2.42 6.26 19.24
N LEU A 7 -2.96 7.41 18.82
CA LEU A 7 -4.06 8.07 19.55
C LEU A 7 -5.33 7.21 19.53
N LEU A 8 -5.61 6.53 18.41
CA LEU A 8 -6.71 5.58 18.32
C LEU A 8 -6.52 4.41 19.28
N SER A 9 -5.33 3.81 19.31
CA SER A 9 -5.01 2.71 20.24
C SER A 9 -5.19 3.15 21.70
N PHE A 10 -4.69 4.34 22.06
CA PHE A 10 -4.89 4.91 23.38
C PHE A 10 -6.37 5.10 23.73
N ALA A 11 -7.15 5.70 22.82
CA ALA A 11 -8.58 5.92 22.98
C ALA A 11 -9.35 4.61 23.22
N VAL A 12 -9.05 3.56 22.45
CA VAL A 12 -9.67 2.24 22.61
C VAL A 12 -9.35 1.64 23.97
N VAL A 13 -8.08 1.68 24.39
CA VAL A 13 -7.66 1.19 25.70
C VAL A 13 -8.31 1.99 26.84
N LEU A 14 -8.39 3.31 26.70
CA LEU A 14 -9.03 4.20 27.68
C LEU A 14 -10.53 3.90 27.82
N CYS A 15 -11.24 3.71 26.72
CA CYS A 15 -12.64 3.27 26.74
C CYS A 15 -12.79 1.92 27.45
N GLY A 16 -11.88 0.96 27.20
CA GLY A 16 -11.87 -0.33 27.88
C GLY A 16 -11.76 -0.21 29.40
N PHE A 17 -10.82 0.60 29.89
CA PHE A 17 -10.69 0.88 31.32
C PHE A 17 -11.90 1.63 31.90
N GLY A 18 -12.48 2.57 31.13
CA GLY A 18 -13.71 3.27 31.52
C GLY A 18 -14.91 2.33 31.67
N LEU A 19 -15.10 1.40 30.73
CA LEU A 19 -16.16 0.39 30.79
C LEU A 19 -15.95 -0.58 31.95
N TYR A 20 -14.72 -1.04 32.17
CA TYR A 20 -14.38 -1.85 33.34
C TYR A 20 -14.72 -1.14 34.64
N GLU A 21 -14.33 0.13 34.78
CA GLU A 21 -14.62 0.93 35.97
C GLU A 21 -16.12 1.13 36.15
N ALA A 22 -16.88 1.35 35.08
CA ALA A 22 -18.34 1.44 35.15
C ALA A 22 -18.97 0.15 35.69
N VAL A 23 -18.55 -1.02 35.20
CA VAL A 23 -19.01 -2.33 35.70
C VAL A 23 -18.66 -2.49 37.19
N ARG A 24 -17.43 -2.17 37.57
CA ARG A 24 -16.96 -2.25 38.96
C ARG A 24 -17.80 -1.37 39.89
N GLN A 25 -18.17 -0.16 39.46
CA GLN A 25 -19.02 0.74 40.23
C GLN A 25 -20.46 0.24 40.37
N VAL A 26 -21.03 -0.35 39.31
CA VAL A 26 -22.35 -1.00 39.39
C VAL A 26 -22.34 -2.15 40.40
N MET A 27 -21.31 -2.99 40.39
CA MET A 27 -21.18 -4.08 41.36
C MET A 27 -21.01 -3.57 42.78
N ALA A 28 -20.18 -2.54 43.00
CA ALA A 28 -19.96 -1.95 44.32
C ALA A 28 -21.21 -1.23 44.87
N TYR A 29 -22.00 -0.59 44.00
CA TYR A 29 -23.27 0.02 44.40
C TYR A 29 -24.26 -1.02 44.90
N ARG A 30 -24.34 -2.20 44.26
CA ARG A 30 -25.23 -3.28 44.68
C ARG A 30 -24.93 -3.81 46.09
N SER A 31 -23.69 -3.73 46.55
CA SER A 31 -23.30 -4.18 47.89
C SER A 31 -23.29 -3.05 48.93
N THR A 32 -22.95 -1.82 48.54
CA THR A 32 -22.72 -0.71 49.49
C THR A 32 -23.78 0.40 49.45
N GLY A 33 -24.60 0.47 48.40
CA GLY A 33 -25.58 1.54 48.19
C GLY A 33 -24.97 2.93 47.94
N LYS A 34 -23.64 3.04 47.79
CA LYS A 34 -22.92 4.31 47.63
C LYS A 34 -22.43 4.49 46.20
N ILE A 35 -22.47 5.73 45.71
CA ILE A 35 -21.98 6.09 44.38
C ILE A 35 -20.83 7.10 44.53
N PRO A 36 -19.57 6.70 44.31
CA PRO A 36 -18.44 7.62 44.29
C PRO A 36 -18.47 8.44 43.00
N ARG A 37 -19.04 9.65 43.07
CA ARG A 37 -19.26 10.54 41.91
C ARG A 37 -18.02 10.76 41.04
N ALA A 38 -16.85 10.92 41.65
CA ALA A 38 -15.60 11.11 40.92
C ALA A 38 -15.23 9.90 40.04
N ALA A 39 -15.43 8.69 40.54
CA ALA A 39 -15.12 7.46 39.80
C ALA A 39 -16.10 7.23 38.64
N VAL A 40 -17.39 7.51 38.85
CA VAL A 40 -18.40 7.47 37.79
C VAL A 40 -18.13 8.51 36.71
N ALA A 41 -17.79 9.74 37.11
CA ALA A 41 -17.42 10.80 36.17
C ALA A 41 -16.17 10.45 35.36
N GLY A 42 -15.14 9.87 36.00
CA GLY A 42 -13.95 9.38 35.33
C GLY A 42 -14.25 8.27 34.33
N ALA A 43 -15.03 7.25 34.72
CA ALA A 43 -15.45 6.17 33.83
C ALA A 43 -16.23 6.67 32.61
N ALA A 44 -17.18 7.58 32.83
CA ALA A 44 -17.97 8.19 31.76
C ALA A 44 -17.09 9.04 30.84
N ALA A 45 -16.19 9.88 31.39
CA ALA A 45 -15.28 10.70 30.59
C ALA A 45 -14.34 9.85 29.73
N SER A 46 -13.79 8.76 30.28
CA SER A 46 -12.92 7.83 29.56
C SER A 46 -13.58 7.18 28.34
N VAL A 47 -14.91 7.14 28.26
CA VAL A 47 -15.66 6.60 27.12
C VAL A 47 -16.20 7.72 26.23
N LEU A 48 -16.83 8.73 26.83
CA LEU A 48 -17.54 9.78 26.09
C LEU A 48 -16.58 10.75 25.41
N VAL A 49 -15.44 11.08 26.03
CA VAL A 49 -14.48 12.02 25.44
C VAL A 49 -13.87 11.47 24.15
N PRO A 50 -13.36 10.22 24.09
CA PRO A 50 -12.89 9.65 22.83
C PRO A 50 -13.95 9.57 21.73
N ILE A 51 -15.18 9.17 22.07
CA ILE A 51 -16.28 9.07 21.10
C ILE A 51 -16.66 10.47 20.58
N ALA A 52 -16.85 11.44 21.48
CA ALA A 52 -17.16 12.81 21.10
C ALA A 52 -16.03 13.42 20.26
N GLY A 53 -14.77 13.16 20.61
CA GLY A 53 -13.61 13.57 19.83
C GLY A 53 -13.60 12.97 18.42
N ALA A 54 -13.92 11.68 18.29
CA ALA A 54 -14.01 11.02 16.98
C ALA A 54 -15.13 11.62 16.12
N LEU A 55 -16.32 11.85 16.69
CA LEU A 55 -17.44 12.49 16.00
C LEU A 55 -17.13 13.93 15.59
N ALA A 56 -16.51 14.70 16.49
CA ALA A 56 -16.10 16.08 16.22
C ALA A 56 -15.01 16.17 15.14
N ALA A 57 -14.19 15.11 14.97
CA ALA A 57 -13.14 15.05 13.97
C ALA A 57 -13.63 14.60 12.58
N LEU A 58 -14.88 14.16 12.41
CA LEU A 58 -15.42 13.73 11.11
C LEU A 58 -15.22 14.78 10.00
N PRO A 59 -15.47 16.09 10.21
CA PRO A 59 -15.26 17.09 9.17
C PRO A 59 -13.78 17.34 8.81
N LEU A 60 -12.83 16.83 9.61
CA LEU A 60 -11.39 16.93 9.32
C LEU A 60 -10.89 15.79 8.42
N VAL A 61 -11.75 14.81 8.13
CA VAL A 61 -11.46 13.75 7.18
C VAL A 61 -12.10 14.17 5.87
N ASP A 62 -11.27 14.68 4.97
CA ASP A 62 -11.65 15.02 3.62
C ASP A 62 -10.92 14.07 2.67
N ASP A 63 -11.68 13.44 1.76
CA ASP A 63 -11.18 12.61 0.67
C ASP A 63 -11.45 13.26 -0.70
N SER A 64 -11.88 14.53 -0.69
CA SER A 64 -12.08 15.29 -1.92
C SER A 64 -10.76 15.46 -2.66
N ALA A 65 -10.84 15.33 -3.98
CA ALA A 65 -9.69 15.50 -4.86
C ALA A 65 -9.14 16.93 -4.74
N GLU A 66 -7.92 17.07 -4.22
CA GLU A 66 -7.28 18.37 -4.05
C GLU A 66 -6.79 18.94 -5.38
N ASN A 67 -6.43 18.08 -6.33
CA ASN A 67 -5.95 18.46 -7.66
C ASN A 67 -6.43 17.48 -8.75
N GLY A 68 -7.75 17.38 -8.91
CA GLY A 68 -8.37 16.54 -9.93
C GLY A 68 -8.17 15.04 -9.69
N THR A 69 -8.41 14.23 -10.72
CA THR A 69 -8.35 12.76 -10.63
C THR A 69 -7.41 12.20 -11.69
N ALA A 70 -6.68 11.14 -11.35
CA ALA A 70 -5.86 10.37 -12.29
C ALA A 70 -6.45 8.98 -12.53
N THR A 71 -6.33 8.49 -13.76
CA THR A 71 -6.61 7.12 -14.15
C THR A 71 -5.34 6.30 -13.98
N VAL A 72 -5.35 5.34 -13.05
CA VAL A 72 -4.18 4.51 -12.74
C VAL A 72 -4.46 3.06 -13.13
N ALA A 73 -3.55 2.46 -13.89
CA ALA A 73 -3.60 1.04 -14.19
C ALA A 73 -2.68 0.25 -13.25
N ALA A 74 -3.25 -0.52 -12.33
CA ALA A 74 -2.49 -1.47 -11.51
C ALA A 74 -2.47 -2.85 -12.20
N ILE A 75 -1.29 -3.31 -12.62
CA ILE A 75 -1.13 -4.54 -13.40
C ILE A 75 -0.71 -5.69 -12.50
N GLN A 76 -1.39 -6.83 -12.59
CA GLN A 76 -1.04 -8.04 -11.84
C GLN A 76 -0.89 -9.23 -12.80
N GLY A 77 0.35 -9.60 -13.11
CA GLY A 77 0.68 -10.65 -14.09
C GLY A 77 0.47 -12.08 -13.61
N ASN A 78 0.25 -12.30 -12.31
CA ASN A 78 0.25 -13.63 -11.66
C ASN A 78 1.64 -14.32 -11.69
N VAL A 79 1.89 -15.17 -10.69
CA VAL A 79 3.17 -15.88 -10.51
C VAL A 79 2.98 -17.35 -10.93
N PRO A 80 3.91 -17.97 -11.69
CA PRO A 80 3.84 -19.39 -12.02
C PRO A 80 3.82 -20.29 -10.77
N ARG A 81 3.26 -21.51 -10.90
CA ARG A 81 3.32 -22.51 -9.81
C ARG A 81 4.78 -22.94 -9.56
N LEU A 82 5.16 -23.10 -8.29
CA LEU A 82 6.50 -23.52 -7.84
C LEU A 82 6.94 -24.84 -8.49
N GLY A 83 8.20 -24.89 -8.93
CA GLY A 83 8.82 -26.01 -9.66
C GLY A 83 10.36 -25.83 -9.67
N LEU A 84 11.12 -26.83 -10.11
CA LEU A 84 12.59 -26.88 -10.00
C LEU A 84 13.36 -25.91 -10.91
N ASP A 85 12.69 -24.99 -11.62
CA ASP A 85 13.28 -24.14 -12.65
C ASP A 85 13.19 -22.63 -12.29
N PHE A 86 13.96 -22.24 -11.28
CA PHE A 86 13.88 -20.92 -10.65
C PHE A 86 14.23 -19.76 -11.60
N ASN A 87 15.17 -19.95 -12.53
CA ASN A 87 15.55 -18.91 -13.50
C ASN A 87 14.50 -18.72 -14.59
N ALA A 88 13.90 -19.80 -15.11
CA ALA A 88 12.78 -19.70 -16.04
C ALA A 88 11.56 -19.02 -15.40
N GLN A 89 11.37 -19.19 -14.09
CA GLN A 89 10.29 -18.55 -13.33
C GLN A 89 10.47 -17.04 -13.16
N ARG A 90 11.69 -16.57 -12.85
CA ARG A 90 11.99 -15.12 -12.73
C ARG A 90 11.60 -14.36 -14.00
N ARG A 91 11.91 -14.95 -15.15
CA ARG A 91 11.57 -14.37 -16.45
C ARG A 91 10.06 -14.41 -16.73
N ALA A 92 9.39 -15.51 -16.38
CA ALA A 92 7.96 -15.67 -16.61
C ALA A 92 7.10 -14.64 -15.86
N VAL A 93 7.50 -14.22 -14.65
CA VAL A 93 6.80 -13.17 -13.91
C VAL A 93 6.87 -11.84 -14.66
N LEU A 94 8.04 -11.45 -15.15
CA LEU A 94 8.21 -10.25 -15.98
C LEU A 94 7.34 -10.33 -17.24
N ASP A 95 7.44 -11.44 -17.98
CA ASP A 95 6.68 -11.62 -19.22
C ASP A 95 5.17 -11.57 -18.99
N ASN A 96 4.70 -12.02 -17.83
CA ASN A 96 3.28 -11.95 -17.49
C ASN A 96 2.80 -10.52 -17.26
N HIS A 97 3.55 -9.70 -16.52
CA HIS A 97 3.20 -8.29 -16.31
C HIS A 97 3.26 -7.50 -17.61
N ALA A 98 4.29 -7.73 -18.43
CA ALA A 98 4.41 -7.15 -19.75
C ALA A 98 3.22 -7.53 -20.65
N ARG A 99 2.87 -8.82 -20.71
CA ARG A 99 1.74 -9.31 -21.51
C ARG A 99 0.40 -8.70 -21.08
N ARG A 100 0.13 -8.59 -19.77
CA ARG A 100 -1.11 -7.95 -19.29
C ARG A 100 -1.13 -6.46 -19.61
N THR A 101 0.01 -5.79 -19.55
CA THR A 101 0.14 -4.37 -19.95
C THR A 101 -0.14 -4.19 -21.44
N THR A 102 0.40 -5.05 -22.29
CA THR A 102 0.13 -5.01 -23.74
C THR A 102 -1.35 -5.30 -24.04
N GLN A 103 -1.98 -6.24 -23.34
CA GLN A 103 -3.43 -6.48 -23.46
C GLN A 103 -4.24 -5.26 -23.07
N LEU A 104 -3.88 -4.58 -21.97
CA LEU A 104 -4.52 -3.32 -21.59
C LEU A 104 -4.34 -2.27 -22.68
N ALA A 105 -3.17 -2.17 -23.29
CA ALA A 105 -2.93 -1.24 -24.39
C ALA A 105 -3.83 -1.51 -25.60
N GLU A 106 -4.08 -2.77 -25.93
CA GLU A 106 -5.04 -3.17 -26.96
C GLU A 106 -6.48 -2.83 -26.57
N GLU A 107 -6.87 -3.05 -25.31
CA GLU A 107 -8.18 -2.69 -24.76
C GLU A 107 -8.42 -1.18 -24.83
N VAL A 108 -7.41 -0.36 -24.51
CA VAL A 108 -7.45 1.11 -24.62
C VAL A 108 -7.57 1.56 -26.08
N LYS A 109 -6.74 1.00 -26.99
CA LYS A 109 -6.82 1.31 -28.43
C LYS A 109 -8.17 0.94 -29.03
N ALA A 110 -8.79 -0.12 -28.54
CA ALA A 110 -10.14 -0.54 -28.93
C ALA A 110 -11.26 0.28 -28.27
N GLY A 111 -10.92 1.25 -27.42
CA GLY A 111 -11.89 2.10 -26.71
C GLY A 111 -12.67 1.38 -25.61
N LYS A 112 -12.19 0.21 -25.16
CA LYS A 112 -12.82 -0.57 -24.08
C LYS A 112 -12.43 -0.06 -22.69
N GLU A 113 -11.22 0.44 -22.57
CA GLU A 113 -10.65 0.97 -21.33
C GLU A 113 -10.15 2.41 -21.54
N LYS A 114 -10.06 3.18 -20.45
CA LYS A 114 -9.50 4.54 -20.49
C LYS A 114 -7.96 4.48 -20.59
N GLN A 115 -7.37 5.44 -21.30
CA GLN A 115 -5.93 5.65 -21.28
C GLN A 115 -5.50 5.95 -19.83
N PRO A 116 -4.56 5.18 -19.25
CA PRO A 116 -4.01 5.49 -17.94
C PRO A 116 -3.07 6.69 -18.02
N ASP A 117 -3.09 7.52 -16.99
CA ASP A 117 -2.10 8.59 -16.77
C ASP A 117 -0.75 7.98 -16.36
N PHE A 118 -0.78 6.86 -15.63
CA PHE A 118 0.39 6.02 -15.38
C PHE A 118 0.00 4.57 -15.03
N VAL A 119 0.97 3.68 -15.14
CA VAL A 119 0.84 2.25 -14.85
C VAL A 119 1.70 1.88 -13.64
N LEU A 120 1.18 1.02 -12.78
CA LEU A 120 1.91 0.47 -11.63
C LEU A 120 2.02 -1.04 -11.75
N TRP A 121 3.25 -1.53 -11.80
CA TRP A 121 3.57 -2.94 -11.63
C TRP A 121 3.96 -3.20 -10.17
N PRO A 122 3.59 -4.36 -9.58
CA PRO A 122 3.85 -4.68 -8.18
C PRO A 122 5.35 -4.83 -7.87
N GLU A 123 5.65 -4.97 -6.58
CA GLU A 123 6.96 -5.38 -6.08
C GLU A 123 7.41 -6.69 -6.77
N ASN A 124 8.68 -6.76 -7.17
CA ASN A 124 9.27 -7.92 -7.87
C ASN A 124 8.55 -8.32 -9.17
N SER A 125 8.01 -7.34 -9.90
CA SER A 125 7.52 -7.58 -11.27
C SER A 125 8.64 -7.99 -12.23
N SER A 126 9.90 -7.68 -11.89
CA SER A 126 11.07 -8.26 -12.54
C SER A 126 12.11 -8.71 -11.50
N ASP A 127 12.33 -10.02 -11.38
CA ASP A 127 13.44 -10.58 -10.62
C ASP A 127 14.79 -10.57 -11.40
N LEU A 128 14.80 -9.96 -12.59
CA LEU A 128 15.97 -9.72 -13.42
C LEU A 128 16.27 -8.22 -13.41
N ASP A 129 17.52 -7.86 -13.15
CA ASP A 129 17.97 -6.46 -13.18
C ASP A 129 17.93 -5.93 -14.63
N PRO A 130 17.08 -4.95 -14.96
CA PRO A 130 16.95 -4.43 -16.32
C PRO A 130 18.12 -3.53 -16.75
N TYR A 131 19.01 -3.13 -15.84
CA TYR A 131 20.25 -2.42 -16.18
C TYR A 131 21.35 -3.39 -16.63
N LEU A 132 21.29 -4.65 -16.17
CA LEU A 132 22.27 -5.69 -16.51
C LEU A 132 21.75 -6.68 -17.57
N ASN A 133 20.43 -6.89 -17.66
CA ASN A 133 19.78 -7.84 -18.55
C ASN A 133 19.05 -7.10 -19.68
N ALA A 134 19.66 -7.08 -20.87
CA ALA A 134 19.12 -6.37 -22.03
C ALA A 134 17.76 -6.93 -22.51
N ASP A 135 17.52 -8.23 -22.34
CA ASP A 135 16.25 -8.89 -22.66
C ASP A 135 15.13 -8.48 -21.70
N ALA A 136 15.46 -8.28 -20.41
CA ALA A 136 14.52 -7.78 -19.42
C ALA A 136 14.15 -6.33 -19.73
N ARG A 137 15.17 -5.50 -20.02
CA ARG A 137 14.99 -4.12 -20.46
C ARG A 137 14.06 -4.03 -21.68
N GLN A 138 14.34 -4.82 -22.71
CA GLN A 138 13.58 -4.76 -23.95
C GLN A 138 12.10 -5.08 -23.73
N VAL A 139 11.77 -6.08 -22.92
CA VAL A 139 10.36 -6.43 -22.66
C VAL A 139 9.64 -5.38 -21.83
N ILE A 140 10.33 -4.70 -20.92
CA ILE A 140 9.76 -3.54 -20.23
C ILE A 140 9.55 -2.41 -21.24
N ASP A 141 10.58 -2.03 -22.02
CA ASP A 141 10.50 -0.99 -23.05
C ASP A 141 9.31 -1.21 -24.00
N ASP A 142 9.15 -2.43 -24.50
CA ASP A 142 8.08 -2.77 -25.44
C ASP A 142 6.69 -2.65 -24.80
N ALA A 143 6.54 -3.12 -23.56
CA ALA A 143 5.26 -3.03 -22.84
C ALA A 143 4.89 -1.57 -22.50
N VAL A 144 5.85 -0.78 -22.03
CA VAL A 144 5.65 0.64 -21.67
C VAL A 144 5.34 1.47 -22.92
N LYS A 145 6.05 1.24 -24.03
CA LYS A 145 5.74 1.86 -25.32
C LYS A 145 4.37 1.45 -25.86
N ALA A 146 3.96 0.20 -25.67
CA ALA A 146 2.67 -0.28 -26.15
C ALA A 146 1.50 0.45 -25.49
N ILE A 147 1.54 0.62 -24.16
CA ILE A 147 0.53 1.37 -23.39
C ILE A 147 0.68 2.89 -23.52
N GLY A 148 1.89 3.38 -23.82
CA GLY A 148 2.18 4.79 -24.07
C GLY A 148 2.02 5.68 -22.83
N ALA A 149 2.20 5.12 -21.63
CA ALA A 149 2.08 5.83 -20.36
C ALA A 149 3.28 5.51 -19.45
N PRO A 150 3.76 6.48 -18.65
CA PRO A 150 4.80 6.23 -17.65
C PRO A 150 4.44 5.03 -16.76
N THR A 151 5.41 4.16 -16.52
CA THR A 151 5.18 2.91 -15.80
C THR A 151 6.17 2.76 -14.65
N VAL A 152 5.67 2.51 -13.44
CA VAL A 152 6.51 2.15 -12.30
C VAL A 152 6.70 0.64 -12.27
N VAL A 153 7.96 0.19 -12.33
CA VAL A 153 8.36 -1.21 -12.36
C VAL A 153 9.11 -1.58 -11.09
N GLY A 154 8.59 -2.53 -10.32
CA GLY A 154 9.33 -3.13 -9.19
C GLY A 154 10.33 -4.17 -9.67
N SER A 155 11.61 -3.99 -9.37
CA SER A 155 12.67 -4.90 -9.78
C SER A 155 13.77 -5.08 -8.73
N VAL A 156 14.45 -6.23 -8.80
CA VAL A 156 15.68 -6.48 -8.05
C VAL A 156 16.86 -5.92 -8.84
N VAL A 157 17.54 -4.91 -8.29
CA VAL A 157 18.69 -4.23 -8.90
C VAL A 157 19.96 -4.49 -8.12
N GLU A 158 21.05 -4.80 -8.83
CA GLU A 158 22.38 -4.96 -8.26
C GLU A 158 23.05 -3.59 -8.09
N LYS A 159 23.53 -3.29 -6.88
CA LYS A 159 24.22 -2.03 -6.59
C LYS A 159 25.57 -2.31 -5.93
N GLY A 160 26.64 -2.21 -6.72
CA GLY A 160 27.99 -2.57 -6.29
C GLY A 160 28.15 -4.08 -6.12
N SER A 161 29.31 -4.52 -5.62
CA SER A 161 29.74 -5.92 -5.71
C SER A 161 29.00 -6.91 -4.80
N ASP A 162 28.07 -6.49 -3.94
CA ASP A 162 27.45 -7.40 -2.96
C ASP A 162 26.10 -6.92 -2.38
N SER A 163 25.38 -5.98 -3.03
CA SER A 163 24.08 -5.54 -2.52
C SER A 163 22.97 -5.58 -3.57
N LEU A 164 22.06 -6.53 -3.41
CA LEU A 164 20.78 -6.54 -4.10
C LEU A 164 19.83 -5.55 -3.42
N ARG A 165 19.10 -4.78 -4.23
CA ARG A 165 18.07 -3.86 -3.75
C ARG A 165 16.74 -4.19 -4.38
N ASN A 166 15.69 -4.06 -3.59
CA ASN A 166 14.34 -3.96 -4.13
C ASN A 166 14.09 -2.50 -4.50
N THR A 167 13.95 -2.25 -5.80
CA THR A 167 13.92 -0.92 -6.38
C THR A 167 12.66 -0.74 -7.21
N LEU A 168 11.95 0.36 -6.98
CA LEU A 168 10.95 0.86 -7.91
C LEU A 168 11.66 1.73 -8.94
N ILE A 169 11.40 1.47 -10.22
CA ILE A 169 11.98 2.19 -11.35
C ILE A 169 10.84 2.88 -12.08
N GLU A 170 10.93 4.21 -12.23
CA GLU A 170 10.06 4.95 -13.13
C GLU A 170 10.57 4.78 -14.56
N TRP A 171 9.70 4.26 -15.42
CA TRP A 171 9.97 3.98 -16.82
C TRP A 171 9.13 4.88 -17.71
N ASP A 172 9.80 5.78 -18.41
CA ASP A 172 9.23 6.67 -19.39
C ASP A 172 9.12 5.95 -20.76
N PRO A 173 8.01 6.13 -21.50
CA PRO A 173 7.81 5.43 -22.78
C PRO A 173 8.84 5.79 -23.86
N ASP A 174 9.42 7.00 -23.81
CA ASP A 174 10.35 7.49 -24.82
C ASP A 174 11.81 7.37 -24.36
N GLN A 175 12.07 7.62 -23.08
CA GLN A 175 13.42 7.72 -22.51
C GLN A 175 13.88 6.44 -21.79
N GLY A 176 12.95 5.53 -21.46
CA GLY A 176 13.22 4.36 -20.65
C GLY A 176 13.31 4.67 -19.15
N PRO A 177 14.18 4.04 -18.36
CA PRO A 177 14.25 4.28 -16.93
C PRO A 177 14.79 5.68 -16.61
N VAL A 178 14.02 6.49 -15.88
CA VAL A 178 14.32 7.91 -15.59
C VAL A 178 14.53 8.23 -14.11
N ALA A 179 13.92 7.47 -13.20
CA ALA A 179 14.09 7.66 -11.75
C ALA A 179 13.98 6.33 -10.99
N THR A 180 14.53 6.28 -9.77
CA THR A 180 14.48 5.09 -8.92
C THR A 180 14.23 5.40 -7.44
N TYR A 181 13.59 4.45 -6.75
CA TYR A 181 13.41 4.45 -5.31
C TYR A 181 13.80 3.09 -4.73
N ASP A 182 14.76 3.07 -3.81
CA ASP A 182 15.21 1.86 -3.11
C ASP A 182 14.42 1.65 -1.81
N LYS A 183 13.95 0.42 -1.57
CA LYS A 183 13.26 0.03 -0.33
C LYS A 183 14.15 0.31 0.90
N ARG A 184 13.65 1.13 1.83
CA ARG A 184 14.40 1.56 3.04
C ARG A 184 14.30 0.61 4.22
N HIS A 185 13.15 -0.03 4.41
CA HIS A 185 12.90 -0.97 5.51
C HIS A 185 12.80 -2.38 4.93
N ILE A 186 13.79 -3.19 5.22
CA ILE A 186 13.88 -4.58 4.75
C ILE A 186 13.24 -5.49 5.81
N GLN A 187 12.51 -6.51 5.38
CA GLN A 187 12.03 -7.55 6.29
C GLN A 187 13.22 -8.27 6.93
N PRO A 188 13.29 -8.36 8.28
CA PRO A 188 14.25 -9.24 8.93
C PRO A 188 14.00 -10.69 8.50
N PHE A 189 15.06 -11.39 8.06
CA PHE A 189 15.03 -12.82 7.67
C PHE A 189 14.15 -13.17 6.45
N GLY A 190 13.86 -12.19 5.58
CA GLY A 190 13.08 -12.37 4.34
C GLY A 190 13.84 -13.05 3.21
#